data_AF-A0A658BC12-F1
#
_entry.id   AF-A0A658BC12-F1
#
_cell.length_a   1.000
_cell.length_b   1.000
_cell.length_c   1.000
_cell.angle_alpha   90.00
_cell.angle_beta   90.00
_cell.angle_gamma   90.00
#
_symmetry.space_group_name_H-M   'P 1'
#
loop_
_entity.id
_entity.type
_entity.pdbx_description
1 polymer ?
#
loop_
_entity_poly.entity_id
_entity_poly.type
_entity_poly.pdbx_seq_one_letter_code
_entity_poly.pdbx_strand_id
1 'polypeptide(L)'
;MTAQIAAYGRLVDDPQTKTTSKGTNMTMARMAVSLPCSAAQDGQATLWLGVLAFGRQADALAKHTKGDLVSVAGIMQINQWTGQDGSTQSGYTVIADSVVSARTARPGGKRGQQGQATQALQHAKQQTATSQSAPPPANDIPDFEDDDIPF
;
A
#
# COMPACT_ATOMS: atom_id res chain seq x y z
N MET A 1 25.72 18.52 -2.24
CA MET A 1 24.25 18.74 -2.29
C MET A 1 23.62 17.45 -2.80
N THR A 2 22.57 16.97 -2.14
CA THR A 2 21.84 15.76 -2.53
C THR A 2 20.42 16.13 -2.91
N ALA A 3 19.91 15.60 -4.02
CA ALA A 3 18.51 15.72 -4.39
C ALA A 3 17.76 14.47 -3.91
N GLN A 4 16.55 14.66 -3.39
CA GLN A 4 15.64 13.55 -3.07
C GLN A 4 14.48 13.54 -4.06
N ILE A 5 13.97 12.35 -4.33
CA ILE A 5 12.80 12.14 -5.19
C ILE A 5 11.86 11.14 -4.52
N ALA A 6 10.57 11.42 -4.61
CA ALA A 6 9.51 10.46 -4.37
C ALA A 6 8.75 10.26 -5.67
N ALA A 7 8.58 9.01 -6.09
CA ALA A 7 7.89 8.66 -7.31
C ALA A 7 7.04 7.41 -7.09
N TYR A 8 6.00 7.26 -7.89
CA TYR A 8 5.23 6.03 -7.97
C TYR A 8 4.98 5.69 -9.43
N GLY A 9 4.89 4.40 -9.71
CA GLY A 9 4.79 3.91 -11.06
C GLY A 9 4.72 2.40 -11.12
N ARG A 10 4.77 1.86 -12.33
CA ARG A 10 4.71 0.42 -12.55
C ARG A 10 6.07 -0.15 -12.93
N LEU A 11 6.40 -1.29 -12.35
CA LEU A 11 7.60 -2.03 -12.72
C LEU A 11 7.52 -2.49 -14.17
N VAL A 12 8.58 -2.25 -14.93
CA VAL A 12 8.68 -2.53 -16.37
C VAL A 12 9.24 -3.94 -16.59
N ASP A 13 10.05 -4.38 -15.65
CA ASP A 13 10.71 -5.68 -15.58
C ASP A 13 10.61 -6.27 -14.16
N ASP A 14 10.97 -7.55 -14.03
CA ASP A 14 11.09 -8.19 -12.72
C ASP A 14 12.33 -7.67 -11.99
N PRO A 15 12.22 -7.33 -10.70
CA PRO A 15 13.36 -6.88 -9.90
C PRO A 15 14.51 -7.90 -9.88
N GLN A 16 15.71 -7.44 -10.20
CA GLN A 16 16.92 -8.26 -10.18
C GLN A 16 17.65 -8.08 -8.85
N THR A 17 17.73 -9.16 -8.08
CA THR A 17 18.49 -9.18 -6.83
C THR A 17 19.93 -9.63 -7.09
N LYS A 18 20.88 -8.89 -6.55
CA LYS A 18 22.32 -9.17 -6.57
C LYS A 18 22.89 -9.01 -5.17
N THR A 19 23.95 -9.75 -4.88
CA THR A 19 24.73 -9.55 -3.66
C THR A 19 25.94 -8.69 -4.00
N THR A 20 26.15 -7.62 -3.24
CA THR A 20 27.34 -6.77 -3.40
C THR A 20 28.60 -7.48 -2.91
N SER A 21 29.78 -6.99 -3.30
CA SER A 21 31.07 -7.53 -2.82
C SER A 21 31.23 -7.46 -1.29
N LYS A 22 30.45 -6.61 -0.61
CA LYS A 22 30.40 -6.47 0.84
C LYS A 22 29.37 -7.39 1.52
N GLY A 23 28.73 -8.30 0.77
CA GLY A 23 27.72 -9.22 1.29
C GLY A 23 26.34 -8.60 1.53
N THR A 24 26.12 -7.33 1.16
CA THR A 24 24.81 -6.67 1.30
C THR A 24 23.92 -7.03 0.10
N ASN A 25 22.67 -7.44 0.37
CA ASN A 25 21.65 -7.61 -0.66
C ASN A 25 21.31 -6.27 -1.33
N MET A 26 21.27 -6.29 -2.65
CA MET A 26 20.91 -5.17 -3.50
C MET A 26 19.88 -5.63 -4.51
N THR A 27 18.81 -4.87 -4.70
CA THR A 27 17.80 -5.17 -5.73
C THR A 27 17.69 -3.98 -6.66
N MET A 28 17.72 -4.26 -7.95
CA MET A 28 17.57 -3.28 -9.02
C MET A 28 16.25 -3.54 -9.73
N ALA A 29 15.51 -2.48 -10.01
CA ALA A 29 14.28 -2.57 -10.79
C ALA A 29 14.16 -1.36 -11.71
N ARG A 30 13.37 -1.47 -12.77
CA ARG A 30 13.03 -0.35 -13.64
C ARG A 30 11.54 -0.05 -13.55
N MET A 31 11.20 1.23 -13.43
CA MET A 31 9.84 1.70 -13.27
C MET A 31 9.48 2.75 -14.33
N ALA A 32 8.26 2.67 -14.84
CA ALA A 32 7.65 3.70 -15.66
C ALA A 32 6.83 4.63 -14.76
N VAL A 33 7.19 5.91 -14.74
CA VAL A 33 6.53 6.96 -13.96
C VAL A 33 5.87 7.93 -14.93
N SER A 34 4.55 8.11 -14.79
CA SER A 34 3.80 9.09 -15.59
C SER A 34 3.98 10.48 -14.96
N LEU A 35 4.58 11.39 -15.71
CA LEU A 35 4.76 12.79 -15.33
C LEU A 35 3.84 13.68 -16.16
N PRO A 36 3.32 14.79 -15.60
CA PRO A 36 2.61 15.78 -16.39
C PRO A 36 3.57 16.44 -17.40
N CYS A 37 3.16 16.55 -18.65
CA CYS A 37 3.94 17.18 -19.71
C CYS A 37 3.00 17.93 -20.66
N SER A 38 3.04 19.27 -20.62
CA SER A 38 2.19 20.12 -21.47
C SER A 38 2.50 20.02 -22.96
N ALA A 39 3.71 19.58 -23.32
CA ALA A 39 4.12 19.41 -24.71
C ALA A 39 3.72 18.06 -25.32
N ALA A 40 3.27 17.11 -24.50
CA ALA A 40 2.81 15.80 -24.97
C ALA A 40 1.35 15.85 -25.41
N GLN A 41 0.99 15.07 -26.45
CA GLN A 41 -0.35 15.07 -27.04
C GLN A 41 -1.44 14.58 -26.07
N ASP A 42 -1.08 13.70 -25.15
CA ASP A 42 -1.93 13.17 -24.06
C ASP A 42 -1.72 13.90 -22.72
N GLY A 43 -0.88 14.95 -22.71
CA GLY A 43 -0.55 15.70 -21.49
C GLY A 43 0.38 14.97 -20.53
N GLN A 44 0.96 13.83 -20.90
CA GLN A 44 1.80 13.01 -20.03
C GLN A 44 3.10 12.57 -20.72
N ALA A 45 4.18 12.50 -19.95
CA ALA A 45 5.45 11.92 -20.38
C ALA A 45 5.84 10.76 -19.46
N THR A 46 6.38 9.70 -20.04
CA THR A 46 6.88 8.57 -19.24
C THR A 46 8.34 8.82 -18.88
N LEU A 47 8.61 8.98 -17.59
CA LEU A 47 9.95 8.90 -17.04
C LEU A 47 10.31 7.44 -16.77
N TRP A 48 11.38 6.99 -17.41
CA TRP A 48 12.01 5.71 -17.11
C TRP A 48 12.96 5.87 -15.94
N LEU A 49 12.54 5.40 -14.76
CA LEU A 49 13.30 5.53 -13.52
C LEU A 49 13.92 4.18 -13.13
N GLY A 50 15.24 4.16 -12.95
CA GLY A 50 15.92 3.05 -12.30
C GLY A 50 15.77 3.15 -10.79
N VAL A 51 15.54 2.03 -10.12
CA VAL A 51 15.44 1.94 -8.65
C VAL A 51 16.53 1.00 -8.17
N LEU A 52 17.39 1.49 -7.26
CA LEU A 52 18.33 0.68 -6.50
C LEU A 52 17.91 0.68 -5.04
N ALA A 53 17.74 -0.49 -4.45
CA ALA A 53 17.45 -0.63 -3.02
C ALA A 53 18.50 -1.55 -2.36
N PHE A 54 18.79 -1.31 -1.09
CA PHE A 54 19.74 -2.09 -0.30
C PHE A 54 19.09 -2.68 0.96
N GLY A 55 19.64 -3.79 1.45
CA GLY A 55 19.23 -4.43 2.70
C GLY A 55 17.73 -4.73 2.75
N ARG A 56 17.06 -4.25 3.80
CA ARG A 56 15.61 -4.50 3.99
C ARG A 56 14.75 -3.98 2.84
N GLN A 57 15.12 -2.85 2.23
CA GLN A 57 14.37 -2.31 1.09
C GLN A 57 14.61 -3.14 -0.17
N ALA A 58 15.80 -3.71 -0.33
CA ALA A 58 16.09 -4.68 -1.40
C ALA A 58 15.17 -5.90 -1.28
N ASP A 59 15.07 -6.48 -0.08
CA ASP A 59 14.22 -7.65 0.16
C ASP A 59 12.71 -7.34 -0.01
N ALA A 60 12.30 -6.10 0.26
CA ALA A 60 10.95 -5.64 0.00
C ALA A 60 10.68 -5.50 -1.51
N LEU A 61 11.61 -4.88 -2.23
CA LEU A 61 11.54 -4.71 -3.69
C LEU A 61 11.58 -6.06 -4.43
N ALA A 62 12.40 -7.00 -3.96
CA ALA A 62 12.57 -8.33 -4.56
C ALA A 62 11.29 -9.19 -4.54
N LYS A 63 10.31 -8.87 -3.71
CA LYS A 63 9.01 -9.57 -3.62
C LYS A 63 8.01 -9.10 -4.68
N HIS A 64 8.37 -8.08 -5.45
CA HIS A 64 7.55 -7.55 -6.53
C HIS A 64 7.84 -8.23 -7.86
N THR A 65 6.90 -8.10 -8.79
CA THR A 65 7.01 -8.60 -10.16
C THR A 65 6.70 -7.49 -11.14
N LYS A 66 7.07 -7.68 -12.41
CA LYS A 66 6.70 -6.80 -13.51
C LYS A 66 5.21 -6.42 -13.45
N GLY A 67 4.92 -5.15 -13.65
CA GLY A 67 3.57 -4.58 -13.65
C GLY A 67 3.04 -4.13 -12.29
N ASP A 68 3.68 -4.53 -11.18
CA ASP A 68 3.30 -4.09 -9.83
C ASP A 68 3.42 -2.57 -9.71
N LEU A 69 2.43 -1.95 -9.05
CA LEU A 69 2.48 -0.54 -8.68
C LEU A 69 3.32 -0.39 -7.41
N VAL A 70 4.39 0.40 -7.51
CA VAL A 70 5.35 0.63 -6.43
C VAL A 70 5.57 2.12 -6.29
N SER A 71 5.69 2.59 -5.04
CA SER A 71 6.13 3.92 -4.67
C SER A 71 7.49 3.83 -4.01
N VAL A 72 8.41 4.70 -4.43
CA VAL A 72 9.78 4.74 -3.95
C VAL A 72 10.11 6.16 -3.53
N ALA A 73 10.92 6.28 -2.48
CA ALA A 73 11.49 7.54 -2.06
C ALA A 73 12.96 7.36 -1.67
N GLY A 74 13.79 8.33 -2.02
CA GLY A 74 15.20 8.32 -1.65
C GLY A 74 16.02 9.33 -2.45
N ILE A 75 17.30 9.03 -2.63
CA ILE A 75 18.28 9.94 -3.23
C ILE A 75 18.29 9.78 -4.75
N MET A 76 18.16 10.90 -5.46
CA MET A 76 18.24 10.96 -6.92
C MET A 76 19.70 10.96 -7.39
N GLN A 77 19.99 10.14 -8.41
CA GLN A 77 21.25 10.06 -9.11
C GLN A 77 21.03 10.15 -10.62
N ILE A 78 21.92 10.88 -11.28
CA ILE A 78 22.02 10.91 -12.74
C ILE A 78 23.26 10.11 -13.10
N ASN A 79 23.08 9.02 -13.84
CA ASN A 79 24.19 8.24 -14.37
C ASN A 79 24.41 8.64 -15.82
N GLN A 80 25.66 8.91 -16.21
CA GLN A 80 26.03 9.22 -17.58
C GLN A 80 26.97 8.15 -18.11
N TRP A 81 26.71 7.66 -19.31
CA TRP A 81 27.58 6.68 -19.97
C TRP A 81 27.68 6.98 -21.45
N THR A 82 28.82 6.61 -22.05
CA THR A 82 29.02 6.74 -23.49
C THR A 82 28.36 5.57 -24.20
N GLY A 83 27.43 5.88 -25.11
CA GLY A 83 26.80 4.92 -26.01
C GLY A 83 27.81 4.34 -27.00
N GLN A 84 27.45 3.25 -27.66
CA GLN A 84 28.30 2.58 -28.63
C GLN A 84 28.60 3.43 -29.87
N ASP A 85 27.78 4.45 -30.10
CA ASP A 85 27.89 5.48 -31.14
C ASP A 85 28.75 6.68 -30.72
N GLY A 86 29.30 6.69 -29.51
CA GLY A 86 30.05 7.81 -28.94
C GLY A 86 29.19 8.92 -28.33
N SER A 87 27.86 8.79 -28.34
CA SER A 87 26.96 9.77 -27.72
C SER A 87 26.95 9.66 -26.18
N THR A 88 26.80 10.79 -25.47
CA THR A 88 26.62 10.74 -24.01
C THR A 88 25.16 10.47 -23.69
N GLN A 89 24.88 9.31 -23.11
CA GLN A 89 23.57 8.93 -22.62
C GLN A 89 23.47 9.25 -21.13
N SER A 90 22.29 9.70 -20.71
CA SER A 90 22.00 9.97 -19.29
C SER A 90 20.80 9.14 -18.84
N GLY A 91 20.89 8.58 -17.63
CA GLY A 91 19.84 7.79 -17.01
C GLY A 91 19.55 8.25 -15.60
N TYR A 92 18.28 8.20 -15.22
CA TYR A 92 17.80 8.61 -13.92
C TYR A 92 17.68 7.39 -13.01
N THR A 93 18.30 7.44 -11.84
CA THR A 93 18.28 6.36 -10.86
C THR A 93 17.97 6.93 -9.49
N VAL A 94 17.11 6.25 -8.72
CA VAL A 94 16.89 6.54 -7.30
C VAL A 94 17.53 5.45 -6.46
N ILE A 95 18.32 5.85 -5.46
CA ILE A 95 18.69 4.98 -4.34
C ILE A 95 17.56 5.06 -3.33
N ALA A 96 16.75 4.02 -3.25
CA ALA A 96 15.54 3.98 -2.46
C ALA A 96 15.85 3.71 -0.98
N ASP A 97 15.48 4.68 -0.14
CA ASP A 97 15.48 4.56 1.32
C ASP A 97 14.14 3.96 1.80
N SER A 98 13.09 4.09 0.99
CA SER A 98 11.75 3.57 1.24
C SER A 98 11.13 2.99 -0.02
N VAL A 99 10.56 1.78 0.09
CA VAL A 99 9.78 1.11 -0.95
C VAL A 99 8.41 0.73 -0.37
N VAL A 100 7.35 1.33 -0.92
CA VAL A 100 5.96 1.12 -0.50
C VAL A 100 5.14 0.61 -1.67
N SER A 101 4.27 -0.34 -1.44
CA SER A 101 3.39 -0.93 -2.45
C SER A 101 2.09 -1.40 -1.81
N ALA A 102 1.09 -1.78 -2.61
CA ALA A 102 -0.13 -2.36 -2.07
C ALA A 102 0.11 -3.63 -1.22
N ARG A 103 1.24 -4.33 -1.41
CA ARG A 103 1.67 -5.46 -0.57
C ARG A 103 2.22 -5.02 0.78
N THR A 104 2.99 -3.93 0.83
CA THR A 104 3.62 -3.45 2.07
C THR A 104 2.75 -2.44 2.83
N ALA A 105 1.82 -1.78 2.15
CA ALA A 105 0.88 -0.81 2.73
C ALA A 105 -0.29 -1.46 3.48
N ARG A 106 -0.43 -2.79 3.45
CA ARG A 106 -1.37 -3.52 4.32
C ARG A 106 -0.68 -3.81 5.65
N PRO A 107 -0.93 -3.05 6.72
CA PRO A 107 -0.35 -3.33 8.02
C PRO A 107 -1.10 -4.55 8.56
N GLY A 108 -0.42 -5.70 8.65
CA GLY A 108 -0.85 -6.78 9.54
C GLY A 108 -2.31 -7.21 9.46
N GLY A 109 -2.80 -7.53 8.26
CA GLY A 109 -3.94 -8.45 8.15
C GLY A 109 -3.49 -9.80 8.69
N LYS A 110 -3.64 -10.01 10.00
CA LYS A 110 -3.41 -11.29 10.68
C LYS A 110 -4.19 -12.37 9.92
N ARG A 111 -3.47 -13.13 9.08
CA ARG A 111 -3.98 -14.32 8.41
C ARG A 111 -4.00 -15.46 9.43
N GLY A 112 -4.86 -15.30 10.44
CA GLY A 112 -4.88 -16.14 11.63
C GLY A 112 -5.89 -15.64 12.66
N GLN A 113 -7.17 -15.54 12.28
CA GLN A 113 -8.30 -15.64 13.21
C GLN A 113 -9.65 -15.80 12.48
N GLN A 114 -9.68 -16.48 11.34
CA GLN A 114 -10.94 -16.90 10.70
C GLN A 114 -11.49 -18.19 11.34
N GLY A 115 -11.28 -18.37 12.65
CA GLY A 115 -11.72 -19.51 13.44
C GLY A 115 -12.41 -19.13 14.75
N GLN A 116 -12.32 -17.87 15.20
CA GLN A 116 -12.98 -17.42 16.44
C GLN A 116 -14.31 -16.70 16.18
N ALA A 117 -14.51 -16.10 15.01
CA ALA A 117 -15.80 -15.49 14.66
C ALA A 117 -16.93 -16.55 14.52
N THR A 118 -16.59 -17.77 14.09
CA THR A 118 -17.56 -18.87 13.95
C THR A 118 -17.97 -19.48 15.29
N GLN A 119 -17.07 -19.50 16.29
CA GLN A 119 -17.36 -19.99 17.64
C GLN A 119 -18.23 -19.03 18.46
N ALA A 120 -18.08 -17.71 18.28
CA ALA A 120 -18.93 -16.72 18.93
C ALA A 120 -20.38 -16.76 18.41
N LEU A 121 -20.58 -16.98 17.11
CA LEU A 121 -21.91 -17.14 16.49
C LEU A 121 -22.60 -18.46 16.90
N GLN A 122 -21.84 -19.53 17.17
CA GLN A 122 -22.40 -20.79 17.67
C GLN A 122 -22.82 -20.70 19.13
N HIS A 123 -22.06 -20.01 20.00
CA HIS A 123 -22.47 -19.80 21.40
C HIS A 123 -23.72 -18.91 21.52
N ALA A 124 -23.88 -17.90 20.67
CA ALA A 124 -25.06 -17.03 20.69
C ALA A 124 -26.36 -17.76 20.27
N LYS A 125 -26.27 -18.82 19.47
CA LYS A 125 -27.43 -19.64 19.05
C LYS A 125 -27.87 -20.67 20.09
N GLN A 126 -27.03 -20.99 21.06
CA GLN A 126 -27.35 -21.98 22.10
C GLN A 126 -28.00 -21.33 23.34
N GLN A 127 -27.94 -20.00 23.46
CA GLN A 127 -28.43 -19.25 24.62
C GLN A 127 -29.88 -18.75 24.48
N THR A 128 -30.49 -18.85 23.29
CA THR A 128 -31.89 -18.45 23.03
C THR A 128 -32.92 -19.57 23.21
N ALA A 129 -32.49 -20.80 23.58
CA ALA A 129 -33.38 -21.95 23.72
C ALA A 129 -33.90 -22.22 25.15
N THR A 130 -33.50 -21.43 26.15
CA THR A 130 -33.82 -21.74 27.58
C THR A 130 -34.70 -20.71 28.30
N SER A 131 -35.25 -19.72 27.59
CA SER A 131 -36.07 -18.66 28.19
C SER A 131 -37.53 -18.73 27.74
N GLN A 132 -38.17 -19.89 27.91
CA GLN A 132 -39.62 -20.05 27.83
C GLN A 132 -40.19 -20.32 29.23
N SER A 133 -40.49 -19.26 29.99
CA SER A 133 -41.59 -19.22 30.98
C SER A 133 -41.51 -17.94 31.83
N ALA A 134 -42.17 -16.86 31.40
CA ALA A 134 -42.63 -15.80 32.29
C ALA A 134 -43.78 -15.02 31.62
N PRO A 135 -44.94 -14.81 32.27
CA PRO A 135 -46.04 -14.03 31.71
C PRO A 135 -45.71 -12.51 31.72
N PRO A 136 -46.32 -11.72 30.82
CA PRO A 136 -46.03 -10.29 30.70
C PRO A 136 -46.61 -9.48 31.88
N PRO A 137 -45.92 -8.42 32.35
CA PRO A 137 -46.48 -7.47 33.30
C PRO A 137 -47.52 -6.55 32.63
N ALA A 138 -48.51 -6.14 33.42
CA ALA A 138 -49.63 -5.30 33.02
C ALA A 138 -49.20 -3.86 32.68
N ASN A 139 -49.91 -3.26 31.71
CA ASN A 139 -49.83 -1.85 31.35
C ASN A 139 -50.42 -0.98 32.48
N ASP A 140 -49.58 -0.19 33.15
CA ASP A 140 -50.00 1.02 33.87
C ASP A 140 -49.63 2.23 33.01
N ILE A 141 -50.62 2.77 32.30
CA ILE A 141 -50.53 4.06 31.63
C ILE A 141 -51.00 5.10 32.65
N PRO A 142 -50.18 6.08 33.06
CA PRO A 142 -50.67 7.20 33.86
C PRO A 142 -51.56 8.09 33.00
N ASP A 143 -52.77 8.33 33.51
CA ASP A 143 -53.78 9.25 32.98
C ASP A 143 -53.22 10.68 33.07
N PHE A 144 -53.00 11.33 31.92
CA PHE A 144 -52.68 12.74 31.87
C PHE A 144 -54.01 13.49 31.77
N GLU A 145 -54.46 14.02 32.90
CA GLU A 145 -55.60 14.92 32.96
C GLU A 145 -55.35 16.14 32.05
N ASP A 146 -56.15 16.25 31.00
CA ASP A 146 -56.34 17.46 30.19
C ASP A 146 -56.97 18.54 31.07
N ASP A 147 -56.17 19.47 31.63
CA ASP A 147 -56.67 20.79 32.01
C ASP A 147 -55.54 21.83 32.13
N ASP A 148 -55.83 23.03 31.63
CA ASP A 148 -55.10 24.30 31.78
C ASP A 148 -53.93 24.65 30.83
N ILE A 149 -54.26 24.89 29.55
CA ILE A 149 -53.49 25.80 28.68
C ILE A 149 -54.21 27.15 28.61
N PRO A 150 -53.77 28.20 29.34
CA PRO A 150 -54.28 29.55 29.14
C PRO A 150 -53.62 30.25 27.93
N PHE A 151 -54.43 31.02 27.22
CA PHE A 151 -54.12 31.79 26.00
C PHE A 151 -53.04 32.86 26.17
#